data_AF-A0AA39QNH1-F1
#
_entry.id   AF-A0AA39QNH1-F1
#
_cell.length_a   1.000
_cell.length_b   1.000
_cell.length_c   1.000
_cell.angle_alpha   90.00
_cell.angle_beta   90.00
_cell.angle_gamma   90.00
#
_symmetry.space_group_name_H-M   'P 1'
#
loop_
_entity.id
_entity.type
_entity.pdbx_description
1 polymer ?
#
loop_
_entity_poly.entity_id
_entity_poly.type
_entity_poly.pdbx_seq_one_letter_code
_entity_poly.pdbx_strand_id
1 'polypeptide(L)'
;MPFSLRELLSQPFGPFTETCLDIDFLKRRHLTLALSSVRMFLPGREGTGLNETEFVDGFIGNVQFVGRLVIEDLRWLSTPEYEQLERELRERDSETNNVQSGLTLEAIYGHRPGEGSRVTIWLLCNKNMTATFLTSNLHATSLLLKSTSEKSYKITSFDVHTYKRSHRYLERYRLLAMVDEFVKATETSIVDCTIDWLVECICQRHDVDSSERRILYDSEDSEIEIEIEWDDEGSRGKLRRPRHARHLSKAEARSVLAKDARWLLAEQLGRRADKRTLSVYALCRFCSEIARMKQWNGRRRPRVGEVSAMALQVFGVNINLNKYYRKGKTKAQWQEELKRASEPIPAVSEPEQTLPEILPVYHYDDDMSQASTSAASDAEDAWKSDLRHSIGRSIPPWLATPPTLPPPGTFTWNCNCGNHIDVLEWCKGSKARTHGTTLQDSDVLFRRLLRAISDHYEEHLEQIGILEKVSPLIALSIYGDVLFCTFSSRS
;
A
#
# COMPACT_ATOMS: atom_id res chain seq x y z
N MET A 1 -19.57 -38.30 -1.80
CA MET A 1 -18.83 -38.03 -0.54
C MET A 1 -19.51 -36.82 0.07
N PRO A 2 -20.03 -36.90 1.31
CA PRO A 2 -20.59 -35.73 1.97
C PRO A 2 -19.50 -34.66 2.11
N PHE A 3 -19.83 -33.41 1.82
CA PHE A 3 -18.93 -32.29 2.01
C PHE A 3 -18.55 -32.15 3.48
N SER A 4 -17.30 -31.79 3.73
CA SER A 4 -16.84 -31.58 5.11
C SER A 4 -17.54 -30.36 5.71
N LEU A 5 -17.88 -30.41 7.00
CA LEU A 5 -18.43 -29.26 7.74
C LEU A 5 -17.58 -27.99 7.56
N ARG A 6 -16.27 -28.16 7.44
CA ARG A 6 -15.32 -27.07 7.17
C ARG A 6 -15.60 -26.36 5.85
N GLU A 7 -15.97 -27.09 4.82
CA GLU A 7 -16.27 -26.54 3.49
C GLU A 7 -17.58 -25.78 3.50
N LEU A 8 -18.59 -26.31 4.21
CA LEU A 8 -19.88 -25.64 4.40
C LEU A 8 -19.74 -24.29 5.12
N LEU A 9 -18.88 -24.24 6.14
CA LEU A 9 -18.59 -23.04 6.92
C LEU A 9 -17.55 -22.11 6.27
N SER A 10 -16.86 -22.56 5.22
CA SER A 10 -15.84 -21.77 4.54
C SER A 10 -16.45 -20.56 3.81
N GLN A 11 -17.71 -20.67 3.38
CA GLN A 11 -18.44 -19.61 2.72
C GLN A 11 -19.24 -18.79 3.74
N PRO A 12 -19.09 -17.46 3.76
CA PRO A 12 -19.87 -16.60 4.64
C PRO A 12 -21.37 -16.64 4.30
N PHE A 13 -22.24 -16.52 5.31
CA PHE A 13 -23.70 -16.40 5.17
C PHE A 13 -24.14 -14.94 4.94
N GLY A 14 -25.38 -14.72 4.50
CA GLY A 14 -25.94 -13.38 4.28
C GLY A 14 -25.81 -12.84 2.83
N PRO A 15 -25.94 -11.51 2.62
CA PRO A 15 -25.66 -10.45 3.60
C PRO A 15 -26.78 -10.19 4.62
N PHE A 16 -26.39 -10.00 5.88
CA PHE A 16 -27.29 -9.58 6.96
C PHE A 16 -27.11 -8.09 7.26
N THR A 17 -28.20 -7.40 7.59
CA THR A 17 -28.16 -6.01 8.06
C THR A 17 -27.63 -5.93 9.49
N GLU A 18 -27.13 -4.77 9.89
CA GLU A 18 -26.64 -4.53 11.26
C GLU A 18 -27.67 -4.86 12.37
N THR A 19 -28.97 -4.86 12.04
CA THR A 19 -30.05 -5.26 12.96
C THR A 19 -29.97 -6.71 13.41
N CYS A 20 -29.22 -7.57 12.72
CA CYS A 20 -29.01 -8.97 13.13
C CYS A 20 -28.19 -9.12 14.40
N LEU A 21 -27.54 -8.04 14.85
CA LEU A 21 -26.71 -8.04 16.04
C LEU A 21 -27.50 -7.51 17.24
N ASP A 22 -27.31 -8.11 18.42
CA ASP A 22 -27.70 -7.51 19.70
C ASP A 22 -26.76 -6.35 20.04
N ILE A 23 -27.01 -5.21 19.41
CA ILE A 23 -26.20 -4.00 19.56
C ILE A 23 -26.13 -3.55 21.03
N ASP A 24 -27.18 -3.77 21.82
CA ASP A 24 -27.22 -3.38 23.23
C ASP A 24 -26.34 -4.28 24.09
N PHE A 25 -26.33 -5.58 23.85
CA PHE A 25 -25.35 -6.50 24.45
C PHE A 25 -23.92 -6.08 24.10
N LEU A 26 -23.65 -5.84 22.81
CA LEU A 26 -22.32 -5.45 22.34
C LEU A 26 -21.85 -4.10 22.89
N LYS A 27 -22.78 -3.13 23.09
CA LYS A 27 -22.49 -1.83 23.71
C LYS A 27 -22.21 -1.97 25.19
N ARG A 28 -23.03 -2.73 25.95
CA ARG A 28 -22.82 -3.01 27.39
C ARG A 28 -21.48 -3.66 27.69
N ARG A 29 -20.98 -4.48 26.77
CA ARG A 29 -19.68 -5.16 26.90
C ARG A 29 -18.51 -4.39 26.31
N HIS A 30 -18.75 -3.20 25.73
CA HIS A 30 -17.74 -2.40 25.02
C HIS A 30 -16.96 -3.20 23.95
N LEU A 31 -17.61 -4.18 23.30
CA LEU A 31 -16.95 -5.06 22.33
C LEU A 31 -16.75 -4.36 21.00
N THR A 32 -15.52 -4.23 20.51
CA THR A 32 -15.26 -3.73 19.15
C THR A 32 -15.16 -4.93 18.20
N LEU A 33 -16.14 -5.06 17.30
CA LEU A 33 -16.16 -6.17 16.35
C LEU A 33 -15.16 -5.93 15.22
N ALA A 34 -14.49 -7.01 14.78
CA ALA A 34 -13.53 -6.98 13.69
C ALA A 34 -14.17 -7.41 12.36
N LEU A 35 -14.02 -6.61 11.31
CA LEU A 35 -14.48 -6.90 9.96
C LEU A 35 -13.29 -7.10 9.02
N SER A 36 -13.35 -8.17 8.22
CA SER A 36 -12.38 -8.48 7.18
C SER A 36 -13.00 -8.41 5.79
N SER A 37 -12.18 -8.29 4.75
CA SER A 37 -12.60 -8.19 3.35
C SER A 37 -13.67 -7.11 3.10
N VAL A 38 -13.52 -5.96 3.76
CA VAL A 38 -14.54 -4.91 3.74
C VAL A 38 -14.65 -4.27 2.35
N ARG A 39 -15.88 -4.19 1.85
CA ARG A 39 -16.27 -3.52 0.62
C ARG A 39 -17.07 -2.27 0.95
N MET A 40 -16.84 -1.18 0.22
CA MET A 40 -17.59 0.06 0.40
C MET A 40 -18.34 0.42 -0.88
N PHE A 41 -19.57 0.92 -0.73
CA PHE A 41 -20.46 1.27 -1.83
C PHE A 41 -21.09 2.66 -1.62
N LEU A 42 -21.39 3.32 -2.73
CA LEU A 42 -22.28 4.48 -2.78
C LEU A 42 -23.53 4.08 -3.56
N PRO A 43 -24.72 4.64 -3.26
CA PRO A 43 -25.93 4.40 -4.01
C PRO A 43 -25.71 4.59 -5.51
N GLY A 44 -26.03 3.57 -6.30
CA GLY A 44 -25.86 3.59 -7.76
C GLY A 44 -24.41 3.46 -8.26
N ARG A 45 -23.44 3.06 -7.42
CA ARG A 45 -22.06 2.80 -7.83
C ARG A 45 -21.56 1.45 -7.34
N GLU A 46 -20.85 0.73 -8.21
CA GLU A 46 -20.34 -0.63 -7.95
C GLU A 46 -19.23 -0.70 -6.88
N GLY A 47 -18.63 0.43 -6.49
CA GLY A 47 -17.65 0.46 -5.41
C GLY A 47 -17.13 1.87 -5.12
N THR A 48 -16.62 2.06 -3.91
CA THR A 48 -15.97 3.30 -3.44
C THR A 48 -14.83 2.99 -2.47
N GLY A 49 -14.14 4.01 -1.98
CA GLY A 49 -13.16 3.88 -0.90
C GLY A 49 -13.05 5.16 -0.07
N LEU A 50 -12.13 5.13 0.89
CA LEU A 50 -11.94 6.24 1.83
C LEU A 50 -11.42 7.51 1.16
N ASN A 51 -10.73 7.41 0.02
CA ASN A 51 -10.26 8.61 -0.69
C ASN A 51 -11.43 9.44 -1.22
N GLU A 52 -12.52 8.79 -1.61
CA GLU A 52 -13.71 9.41 -2.15
C GLU A 52 -14.71 9.80 -1.05
N THR A 53 -14.79 9.02 0.03
CA THR A 53 -15.84 9.21 1.05
C THR A 53 -15.45 10.12 2.21
N GLU A 54 -14.16 10.34 2.48
CA GLU A 54 -13.71 11.05 3.70
C GLU A 54 -13.53 12.56 3.53
N PHE A 55 -13.47 13.06 2.30
CA PHE A 55 -13.13 14.46 1.97
C PHE A 55 -14.20 15.19 1.15
N VAL A 56 -15.39 14.59 1.00
CA VAL A 56 -16.49 15.19 0.24
C VAL A 56 -17.70 15.34 1.16
N ASP A 57 -18.13 16.59 1.32
CA ASP A 57 -19.36 16.93 2.04
C ASP A 57 -20.57 16.34 1.29
N GLY A 58 -21.44 15.59 1.99
CA GLY A 58 -22.69 15.06 1.45
C GLY A 58 -22.79 13.54 1.28
N PHE A 59 -21.70 12.78 1.49
CA PHE A 59 -21.77 11.30 1.50
C PHE A 59 -21.96 10.70 2.89
N ILE A 60 -21.86 11.50 3.95
CA ILE A 60 -22.08 11.05 5.33
C ILE A 60 -23.53 10.57 5.46
N GLY A 61 -23.72 9.29 5.84
CA GLY A 61 -25.03 8.64 5.90
C GLY A 61 -25.44 7.87 4.64
N ASN A 62 -24.79 8.11 3.50
CA ASN A 62 -25.08 7.44 2.22
C ASN A 62 -24.06 6.37 1.85
N VAL A 63 -23.00 6.17 2.64
CA VAL A 63 -21.98 5.16 2.33
C VAL A 63 -22.36 3.85 2.99
N GLN A 64 -22.51 2.79 2.21
CA GLN A 64 -22.69 1.43 2.71
C GLN A 64 -21.34 0.73 2.77
N PHE A 65 -21.15 -0.13 3.75
CA PHE A 65 -20.03 -1.05 3.77
C PHE A 65 -20.49 -2.46 4.16
N VAL A 66 -19.91 -3.46 3.50
CA VAL A 66 -20.16 -4.89 3.75
C VAL A 66 -18.84 -5.52 4.15
N GLY A 67 -18.80 -6.23 5.27
CA GLY A 67 -17.60 -6.88 5.77
C GLY A 67 -17.88 -8.30 6.24
N ARG A 68 -16.86 -9.17 6.20
CA ARG A 68 -16.93 -10.50 6.82
C ARG A 68 -16.74 -10.36 8.32
N LEU A 69 -17.71 -10.80 9.09
CA LEU A 69 -17.67 -10.92 10.53
C LEU A 69 -17.62 -12.41 10.92
N VAL A 70 -16.62 -12.81 11.69
CA VAL A 70 -16.60 -14.12 12.34
C VAL A 70 -17.37 -13.97 13.65
N ILE A 71 -18.46 -14.70 13.83
CA ILE A 71 -19.24 -14.64 15.07
C ILE A 71 -18.53 -15.50 16.11
N GLU A 72 -17.95 -14.89 17.14
CA GLU A 72 -17.23 -15.63 18.18
C GLU A 72 -18.19 -16.17 19.26
N ASP A 73 -19.29 -15.46 19.51
CA ASP A 73 -20.30 -15.80 20.51
C ASP A 73 -21.70 -15.64 19.89
N LEU A 74 -22.51 -16.69 19.96
CA LEU A 74 -23.88 -16.70 19.41
C LEU A 74 -24.79 -15.66 20.05
N ARG A 75 -24.46 -15.18 21.27
CA ARG A 75 -25.17 -14.07 21.94
C ARG A 75 -24.97 -12.72 21.25
N TRP A 76 -24.09 -12.63 20.26
CA TRP A 76 -23.99 -11.44 19.42
C TRP A 76 -25.19 -11.29 18.50
N LEU A 77 -25.89 -12.39 18.19
CA LEU A 77 -27.07 -12.38 17.33
C LEU A 77 -28.33 -12.10 18.14
N SER A 78 -29.25 -11.35 17.54
CA SER A 78 -30.63 -11.29 18.02
C SER A 78 -31.35 -12.63 17.78
N THR A 79 -32.37 -12.94 18.59
CA THR A 79 -33.12 -14.21 18.50
C THR A 79 -33.67 -14.53 17.10
N PRO A 80 -34.32 -13.59 16.38
CA PRO A 80 -34.85 -13.89 15.04
C PRO A 80 -33.75 -14.25 14.05
N GLU A 81 -32.61 -13.56 14.12
CA GLU A 81 -31.49 -13.74 13.20
C GLU A 81 -30.63 -14.95 13.55
N TYR A 82 -30.60 -15.37 14.83
CA TYR A 82 -30.11 -16.69 15.21
C TYR A 82 -30.89 -17.81 14.51
N GLU A 83 -32.23 -17.76 14.57
CA GLU A 83 -33.09 -18.75 13.93
C GLU A 83 -32.97 -18.71 12.40
N GLN A 84 -32.83 -17.52 11.81
CA GLN A 84 -32.60 -17.36 10.38
C GLN A 84 -31.25 -17.96 9.96
N LEU A 85 -30.17 -17.66 10.67
CA LEU A 85 -28.84 -18.17 10.35
C LEU A 85 -28.79 -19.70 10.49
N GLU A 86 -29.45 -20.27 11.49
CA GLU A 86 -29.57 -21.72 11.65
C GLU A 86 -30.37 -22.36 10.50
N ARG A 87 -31.41 -21.67 10.00
CA ARG A 87 -32.17 -22.12 8.83
C ARG A 87 -31.32 -22.12 7.57
N GLU A 88 -30.59 -21.05 7.29
CA GLU A 88 -29.69 -20.95 6.13
C GLU A 88 -28.56 -22.00 6.21
N LEU A 89 -28.06 -22.29 7.41
CA LEU A 89 -27.10 -23.37 7.66
C LEU A 89 -27.67 -24.73 7.26
N ARG A 90 -28.88 -25.06 7.73
CA ARG A 90 -29.55 -26.33 7.41
C ARG A 90 -29.89 -26.47 5.94
N GLU A 91 -30.34 -25.38 5.31
CA GLU A 91 -30.66 -25.33 3.89
C GLU A 91 -29.40 -25.61 3.07
N ARG A 92 -28.31 -24.90 3.34
CA ARG A 92 -27.02 -25.12 2.67
C ARG A 92 -26.50 -26.55 2.84
N ASP A 93 -26.61 -27.11 4.04
CA ASP A 93 -26.22 -28.50 4.30
C ASP A 93 -27.09 -29.48 3.51
N SER A 94 -28.40 -29.25 3.48
CA SER A 94 -29.35 -30.09 2.74
C SER A 94 -29.09 -30.05 1.24
N GLU A 95 -28.81 -28.88 0.66
CA GLU A 95 -28.44 -28.72 -0.74
C GLU A 95 -27.12 -29.41 -1.08
N THR A 96 -26.12 -29.23 -0.22
CA THR A 96 -24.75 -29.69 -0.46
C THR A 96 -24.62 -31.21 -0.28
N ASN A 97 -25.33 -31.78 0.69
CA ASN A 97 -25.23 -33.20 1.06
C ASN A 97 -26.44 -34.04 0.61
N ASN A 98 -27.51 -33.43 0.08
CA ASN A 98 -28.75 -34.08 -0.32
C ASN A 98 -29.38 -34.93 0.82
N VAL A 99 -29.35 -34.40 2.05
CA VAL A 99 -29.90 -35.02 3.26
C VAL A 99 -30.75 -34.01 4.02
N GLN A 100 -31.67 -34.46 4.87
CA GLN A 100 -32.35 -33.57 5.80
C GLN A 100 -31.38 -33.16 6.91
N SER A 101 -30.94 -31.90 6.92
CA SER A 101 -29.95 -31.42 7.90
C SER A 101 -30.51 -31.37 9.32
N GLY A 102 -29.81 -32.04 10.24
CA GLY A 102 -30.03 -31.92 11.69
C GLY A 102 -29.08 -30.93 12.37
N LEU A 103 -28.30 -30.16 11.60
CA LEU A 103 -27.31 -29.24 12.16
C LEU A 103 -27.99 -28.09 12.93
N THR A 104 -27.40 -27.71 14.06
CA THR A 104 -27.77 -26.54 14.85
C THR A 104 -26.55 -25.68 15.07
N LEU A 105 -26.74 -24.36 15.27
CA LEU A 105 -25.61 -23.45 15.53
C LEU A 105 -24.90 -23.82 16.85
N GLU A 106 -25.66 -24.16 17.88
CA GLU A 106 -25.13 -24.64 19.16
C GLU A 106 -24.23 -25.88 19.00
N ALA A 107 -24.62 -26.85 18.17
CA ALA A 107 -23.83 -28.05 17.94
C ALA A 107 -22.49 -27.74 17.23
N ILE A 108 -22.49 -26.75 16.33
CA ILE A 108 -21.28 -26.33 15.60
C ILE A 108 -20.32 -25.56 16.51
N TYR A 109 -20.85 -24.68 17.37
CA TYR A 109 -20.05 -23.84 18.26
C TYR A 109 -19.51 -24.59 19.47
N GLY A 110 -20.06 -25.76 19.80
CA GLY A 110 -19.65 -26.54 20.97
C GLY A 110 -20.12 -25.90 22.28
N HIS A 111 -19.85 -26.58 23.40
CA HIS A 111 -20.35 -26.17 24.71
C HIS A 111 -19.46 -25.16 25.44
N ARG A 112 -18.16 -25.06 25.09
CA ARG A 112 -17.24 -24.11 25.73
C ARG A 112 -16.74 -23.03 24.77
N PRO A 113 -16.47 -21.81 25.26
CA PRO A 113 -15.82 -20.78 24.48
C PRO A 113 -14.50 -21.27 23.89
N GLY A 114 -14.31 -21.09 22.59
CA GLY A 114 -13.11 -21.55 21.88
C GLY A 114 -13.20 -22.99 21.36
N GLU A 115 -14.13 -23.81 21.85
CA GLU A 115 -14.42 -25.12 21.25
C GLU A 115 -15.27 -24.93 19.98
N GLY A 116 -15.29 -25.90 19.07
CA GLY A 116 -16.14 -25.89 17.87
C GLY A 116 -15.68 -24.99 16.72
N SER A 117 -16.47 -24.96 15.65
CA SER A 117 -16.25 -24.12 14.48
C SER A 117 -16.97 -22.77 14.63
N ARG A 118 -16.52 -21.75 13.89
CA ARG A 118 -17.14 -20.43 13.87
C ARG A 118 -17.79 -20.17 12.53
N VAL A 119 -18.97 -19.58 12.59
CA VAL A 119 -19.70 -19.14 11.40
C VAL A 119 -19.22 -17.75 11.03
N THR A 120 -19.02 -17.54 9.73
CA THR A 120 -18.71 -16.23 9.17
C THR A 120 -19.95 -15.69 8.48
N ILE A 121 -20.26 -14.41 8.66
CA ILE A 121 -21.36 -13.72 7.98
C ILE A 121 -20.86 -12.51 7.20
N TRP A 122 -21.56 -12.14 6.14
CA TRP A 122 -21.45 -10.83 5.50
C TRP A 122 -22.37 -9.86 6.24
N LEU A 123 -21.78 -8.89 6.93
CA LEU A 123 -22.50 -7.85 7.64
C LEU A 123 -22.56 -6.56 6.80
N LEU A 124 -23.77 -6.09 6.49
CA LEU A 124 -24.06 -4.84 5.82
C LEU A 124 -24.36 -3.74 6.84
N CYS A 125 -23.58 -2.67 6.79
CA CYS A 125 -23.70 -1.51 7.65
C CYS A 125 -23.79 -0.22 6.83
N ASN A 126 -24.48 0.80 7.37
CA ASN A 126 -24.46 2.15 6.83
C ASN A 126 -23.48 3.00 7.63
N LYS A 127 -22.52 3.65 6.97
CA LYS A 127 -21.50 4.50 7.62
C LYS A 127 -22.06 5.89 7.93
N ASN A 128 -21.99 6.28 9.19
CA ASN A 128 -22.51 7.57 9.68
C ASN A 128 -21.43 8.58 10.06
N MET A 129 -20.21 8.14 10.32
CA MET A 129 -19.12 9.07 10.64
C MET A 129 -17.95 8.89 9.69
N THR A 130 -17.04 9.85 9.75
CA THR A 130 -15.74 9.75 9.13
C THR A 130 -14.95 8.59 9.73
N ALA A 131 -14.14 7.92 8.91
CA ALA A 131 -13.24 6.89 9.38
C ALA A 131 -12.23 7.48 10.38
N THR A 132 -11.87 6.66 11.37
CA THR A 132 -10.85 6.97 12.37
C THR A 132 -9.70 6.00 12.17
N PHE A 133 -8.52 6.51 11.82
CA PHE A 133 -7.32 5.71 11.64
C PHE A 133 -6.16 6.40 12.34
N LEU A 134 -5.46 5.68 13.22
CA LEU A 134 -4.29 6.15 13.98
C LEU A 134 -4.49 7.43 14.81
N THR A 135 -5.75 7.79 15.07
CA THR A 135 -6.14 9.01 15.79
C THR A 135 -7.02 8.73 17.00
N SER A 136 -7.39 7.47 17.22
CA SER A 136 -8.15 7.03 18.39
C SER A 136 -7.21 6.68 19.53
N ASN A 137 -7.48 7.20 20.74
CA ASN A 137 -6.71 6.82 21.92
C ASN A 137 -6.96 5.36 22.34
N LEU A 138 -8.18 4.85 22.15
CA LEU A 138 -8.56 3.48 22.54
C LEU A 138 -8.06 2.42 21.56
N HIS A 139 -7.90 2.79 20.30
CA HIS A 139 -7.50 1.88 19.24
C HIS A 139 -6.46 2.58 18.35
N ALA A 140 -5.30 2.87 18.95
CA ALA A 140 -4.25 3.68 18.36
C ALA A 140 -3.69 3.13 17.05
N THR A 141 -3.77 1.81 16.82
CA THR A 141 -3.23 1.13 15.63
C THR A 141 -4.29 0.73 14.61
N SER A 142 -5.57 0.88 14.95
CA SER A 142 -6.66 0.30 14.16
C SER A 142 -7.38 1.32 13.29
N LEU A 143 -7.88 0.85 12.15
CA LEU A 143 -8.87 1.57 11.36
C LEU A 143 -10.26 1.24 11.89
N LEU A 144 -11.03 2.27 12.23
CA LEU A 144 -12.41 2.14 12.70
C LEU A 144 -13.38 2.78 11.73
N LEU A 145 -14.45 2.04 11.41
CA LEU A 145 -15.64 2.58 10.77
C LEU A 145 -16.79 2.60 11.77
N LYS A 146 -17.54 3.71 11.80
CA LYS A 146 -18.73 3.85 12.64
C LYS A 146 -19.98 3.76 11.78
N SER A 147 -20.89 2.89 12.19
CA SER A 147 -22.17 2.72 11.55
C SER A 147 -23.22 3.73 12.05
N THR A 148 -24.41 3.70 11.43
CA THR A 148 -25.59 4.46 11.86
C THR A 148 -26.11 4.05 13.24
N SER A 149 -25.85 2.83 13.70
CA SER A 149 -26.18 2.41 15.07
C SER A 149 -25.22 2.97 16.15
N GLU A 150 -24.26 3.80 15.72
CA GLU A 150 -23.12 4.30 16.50
C GLU A 150 -22.11 3.22 16.91
N LYS A 151 -22.28 1.99 16.42
CA LYS A 151 -21.31 0.92 16.66
C LYS A 151 -20.03 1.18 15.88
N SER A 152 -18.89 0.94 16.54
CA SER A 152 -17.56 1.02 15.91
C SER A 152 -17.09 -0.39 15.52
N TYR A 153 -16.60 -0.52 14.30
CA TYR A 153 -16.05 -1.75 13.73
C TYR A 153 -14.57 -1.56 13.42
N LYS A 154 -13.73 -2.47 13.93
CA LYS A 154 -12.30 -2.55 13.59
C LYS A 154 -12.16 -3.19 12.22
N ILE A 155 -11.55 -2.49 11.28
CA ILE A 155 -11.32 -3.00 9.93
C ILE A 155 -9.95 -3.67 9.89
N THR A 156 -9.93 -4.98 9.70
CA THR A 156 -8.68 -5.76 9.63
C THR A 156 -8.18 -5.88 8.19
N SER A 157 -9.08 -5.96 7.21
CA SER A 157 -8.72 -5.96 5.80
C SER A 157 -9.83 -5.39 4.91
N PHE A 158 -9.41 -4.84 3.78
CA PHE A 158 -10.28 -4.37 2.71
C PHE A 158 -10.31 -5.37 1.57
N ASP A 159 -11.43 -5.42 0.85
CA ASP A 159 -11.45 -5.95 -0.51
C ASP A 159 -10.47 -5.17 -1.41
N VAL A 160 -9.84 -5.85 -2.37
CA VAL A 160 -8.78 -5.30 -3.23
C VAL A 160 -9.18 -3.97 -3.90
N HIS A 161 -10.42 -3.88 -4.41
CA HIS A 161 -10.88 -2.67 -5.08
C HIS A 161 -11.10 -1.51 -4.10
N THR A 162 -11.65 -1.83 -2.92
CA THR A 162 -11.86 -0.84 -1.85
C THR A 162 -10.53 -0.36 -1.28
N TYR A 163 -9.54 -1.25 -1.13
CA TYR A 163 -8.18 -0.90 -0.72
C TYR A 163 -7.52 0.03 -1.72
N LYS A 164 -7.56 -0.29 -3.02
CA LYS A 164 -7.01 0.58 -4.07
C LYS A 164 -7.61 1.98 -4.04
N ARG A 165 -8.90 2.09 -3.70
CA ARG A 165 -9.60 3.38 -3.52
C ARG A 165 -9.42 4.01 -2.14
N SER A 166 -8.78 3.33 -1.20
CA SER A 166 -8.54 3.83 0.17
C SER A 166 -7.06 4.05 0.50
N HIS A 167 -6.12 3.58 -0.33
CA HIS A 167 -4.69 3.55 0.01
C HIS A 167 -4.14 4.93 0.38
N ARG A 168 -4.43 5.99 -0.39
CA ARG A 168 -3.94 7.34 -0.09
C ARG A 168 -4.42 7.88 1.24
N TYR A 169 -5.67 7.61 1.62
CA TYR A 169 -6.19 7.96 2.94
C TYR A 169 -5.37 7.28 4.02
N LEU A 170 -5.09 5.98 3.88
CA LEU A 170 -4.30 5.22 4.85
C LEU A 170 -2.84 5.73 4.92
N GLU A 171 -2.21 5.99 3.77
CA GLU A 171 -0.86 6.54 3.68
C GLU A 171 -0.74 7.90 4.36
N ARG A 172 -1.71 8.79 4.15
CA ARG A 172 -1.77 10.11 4.77
C ARG A 172 -1.82 10.06 6.28
N TYR A 173 -2.68 9.21 6.84
CA TYR A 173 -2.80 9.07 8.29
C TYR A 173 -1.60 8.32 8.90
N ARG A 174 -0.96 7.41 8.17
CA ARG A 174 0.34 6.83 8.58
C ARG A 174 1.43 7.89 8.62
N LEU A 175 1.53 8.75 7.60
CA LEU A 175 2.45 9.88 7.58
C LEU A 175 2.19 10.81 8.78
N LEU A 176 0.94 11.12 9.07
CA LEU A 176 0.58 11.96 10.21
C LEU A 176 0.94 11.33 11.55
N ALA A 177 0.67 10.04 11.72
CA ALA A 177 1.02 9.31 12.93
C ALA A 177 2.55 9.25 13.14
N MET A 178 3.31 9.03 12.07
CA MET A 178 4.78 9.05 12.09
C MET A 178 5.33 10.44 12.47
N VAL A 179 4.73 11.53 11.95
CA VAL A 179 5.09 12.89 12.37
C VAL A 179 4.80 13.11 13.85
N ASP A 180 3.61 12.70 14.30
CA ASP A 180 3.22 12.84 15.71
C ASP A 180 4.12 12.01 16.64
N GLU A 181 4.62 10.85 16.17
CA GLU A 181 5.62 10.02 16.86
C GLU A 181 6.98 10.71 16.96
N PHE A 182 7.50 11.26 15.86
CA PHE A 182 8.78 11.98 15.87
C PHE A 182 8.76 13.18 16.80
N VAL A 183 7.71 14.01 16.76
CA VAL A 183 7.59 15.18 17.65
C VAL A 183 7.55 14.77 19.12
N LYS A 184 6.88 13.66 19.44
CA LYS A 184 6.86 13.12 20.81
C LYS A 184 8.23 12.59 21.24
N ALA A 185 8.97 11.95 20.33
CA ALA A 185 10.26 11.35 20.64
C ALA A 185 11.38 12.38 20.82
N THR A 186 11.35 13.48 20.06
CA THR A 186 12.43 14.49 20.07
C THR A 186 12.14 15.71 20.95
N GLU A 187 10.93 15.82 21.51
CA GLU A 187 10.45 16.98 22.27
C GLU A 187 10.71 18.34 21.56
N THR A 188 10.82 18.31 20.23
CA THR A 188 11.23 19.47 19.44
C THR A 188 10.14 20.54 19.42
N SER A 189 10.56 21.81 19.49
CA SER A 189 9.63 22.93 19.42
C SER A 189 8.91 22.94 18.05
N ILE A 190 7.63 23.33 18.03
CA ILE A 190 6.84 23.37 16.78
C ILE A 190 7.50 24.25 15.70
N VAL A 191 8.27 25.26 16.11
CA VAL A 191 8.98 26.16 15.19
C VAL A 191 10.09 25.43 14.44
N ASP A 192 10.81 24.55 15.14
CA ASP A 192 11.92 23.77 14.61
C ASP A 192 11.46 22.52 13.83
N CYS A 193 10.20 22.09 14.02
CA CYS A 193 9.54 21.02 13.26
C CYS A 193 9.26 21.42 11.80
N THR A 194 10.32 21.68 11.05
CA THR A 194 10.33 22.04 9.63
C THR A 194 10.28 20.79 8.73
N ILE A 195 10.15 21.00 7.41
CA ILE A 195 10.19 19.89 6.45
C ILE A 195 11.60 19.29 6.33
N ASP A 196 12.65 20.12 6.45
CA ASP A 196 14.03 19.63 6.48
C ASP A 196 14.27 18.73 7.69
N TRP A 197 13.86 19.18 8.88
CA TRP A 197 13.88 18.38 10.10
C TRP A 197 13.14 17.04 9.91
N LEU A 198 11.91 17.07 9.37
CA LEU A 198 11.14 15.85 9.14
C LEU A 198 11.82 14.89 8.15
N VAL A 199 12.51 15.43 7.13
CA VAL A 199 13.28 14.62 6.17
C VAL A 199 14.45 13.92 6.86
N GLU A 200 15.18 14.61 7.76
CA GLU A 200 16.24 13.98 8.55
C GLU A 200 15.69 12.85 9.43
N CYS A 201 14.59 13.09 10.16
CA CYS A 201 13.96 12.07 10.99
C CYS A 201 13.53 10.83 10.17
N ILE A 202 12.98 11.04 8.97
CA ILE A 202 12.62 9.93 8.06
C ILE A 202 13.86 9.15 7.63
N CYS A 203 14.95 9.82 7.26
CA CYS A 203 16.18 9.15 6.84
C CYS A 203 16.78 8.33 8.00
N GLN A 204 16.85 8.93 9.19
CA GLN A 204 17.34 8.26 10.41
C GLN A 204 16.51 7.01 10.73
N ARG A 205 15.17 7.13 10.76
CA ARG A 205 14.29 5.98 11.00
C ARG A 205 14.46 4.90 9.94
N HIS A 206 14.58 5.29 8.67
CA HIS A 206 14.79 4.34 7.57
C HIS A 206 16.11 3.58 7.72
N ASP A 207 17.18 4.22 8.17
CA ASP A 207 18.47 3.54 8.37
C ASP A 207 18.36 2.44 9.43
N VAL A 208 17.60 2.69 10.52
CA VAL A 208 17.29 1.68 11.55
C VAL A 208 16.39 0.57 10.98
N ASP A 209 15.22 0.94 10.46
CA ASP A 209 14.24 -0.04 9.99
C ASP A 209 14.82 -0.89 8.85
N SER A 210 15.62 -0.30 7.97
CA SER A 210 16.21 -1.00 6.83
C SER A 210 17.38 -1.90 7.22
N SER A 211 18.09 -1.63 8.32
CA SER A 211 19.16 -2.50 8.83
C SER A 211 18.62 -3.64 9.69
N GLU A 212 17.56 -3.41 10.45
CA GLU A 212 17.04 -4.39 11.42
C GLU A 212 15.90 -5.25 10.88
N ARG A 213 15.22 -4.84 9.79
CA ARG A 213 14.00 -5.52 9.31
C ARG A 213 14.04 -5.93 7.85
N ARG A 214 13.45 -7.08 7.56
CA ARG A 214 13.21 -7.62 6.22
C ARG A 214 11.70 -7.81 6.01
N ILE A 215 11.12 -6.98 5.14
CA ILE A 215 9.67 -7.00 4.84
C ILE A 215 9.29 -8.28 4.07
N LEU A 216 10.15 -8.72 3.15
CA LEU A 216 9.92 -9.91 2.32
C LEU A 216 10.88 -11.01 2.72
N TYR A 217 10.34 -12.04 3.33
CA TYR A 217 11.10 -13.18 3.79
C TYR A 217 10.34 -14.49 3.62
N ASP A 218 11.09 -15.58 3.60
CA ASP A 218 10.56 -16.94 3.67
C ASP A 218 10.53 -17.38 5.13
N SER A 219 9.52 -18.13 5.55
CA SER A 219 9.45 -18.72 6.89
C SER A 219 10.64 -19.60 7.24
N GLU A 220 11.37 -20.09 6.24
CA GLU A 220 12.59 -20.89 6.41
C GLU A 220 13.87 -20.03 6.53
N ASP A 221 13.77 -18.69 6.47
CA ASP A 221 14.93 -17.78 6.53
C ASP A 221 15.59 -17.80 7.92
N SER A 222 16.74 -18.48 8.02
CA SER A 222 17.50 -18.66 9.26
C SER A 222 18.02 -17.35 9.88
N GLU A 223 18.05 -16.25 9.12
CA GLU A 223 18.45 -14.93 9.60
C GLU A 223 17.32 -14.23 10.37
N ILE A 224 16.10 -14.74 10.31
CA ILE A 224 14.96 -14.12 10.97
C ILE A 224 14.86 -14.63 12.39
N GLU A 225 14.52 -13.71 13.29
CA GLU A 225 14.17 -14.04 14.66
C GLU A 225 12.79 -14.74 14.63
N ILE A 226 12.79 -16.05 14.32
CA ILE A 226 11.60 -16.91 14.15
C ILE A 226 10.71 -16.93 15.41
N GLU A 227 11.23 -16.54 16.58
CA GLU A 227 10.53 -16.66 17.86
C GLU A 227 9.41 -15.63 18.11
N ILE A 228 9.27 -14.58 17.29
CA ILE A 228 8.16 -13.62 17.49
C ILE A 228 6.97 -14.04 16.63
N GLU A 229 6.26 -15.06 17.13
CA GLU A 229 4.94 -15.46 16.63
C GLU A 229 4.00 -14.25 16.66
N TRP A 230 3.74 -13.68 15.47
CA TRP A 230 2.54 -12.90 15.17
C TRP A 230 2.14 -11.87 16.24
N ASP A 231 3.06 -11.04 16.71
CA ASP A 231 2.67 -9.93 17.57
C ASP A 231 1.93 -8.85 16.77
N ASP A 232 0.79 -8.40 17.30
CA ASP A 232 0.00 -7.29 16.76
C ASP A 232 0.79 -5.96 16.74
N GLU A 233 1.99 -5.94 17.31
CA GLU A 233 2.91 -4.80 17.42
C GLU A 233 3.84 -4.65 16.20
N GLY A 234 3.83 -5.62 15.27
CA GLY A 234 4.53 -5.47 14.00
C GLY A 234 6.03 -5.69 14.10
N SER A 235 6.48 -6.62 14.94
CA SER A 235 7.88 -7.05 15.02
C SER A 235 8.27 -8.05 13.93
N ARG A 236 7.40 -8.28 12.93
CA ARG A 236 7.65 -9.21 11.83
C ARG A 236 8.89 -8.85 11.03
N GLY A 237 9.67 -9.88 10.73
CA GLY A 237 10.83 -9.79 9.83
C GLY A 237 12.05 -9.14 10.48
N LYS A 238 12.11 -9.09 11.82
CA LYS A 238 13.30 -8.65 12.53
C LYS A 238 14.44 -9.63 12.29
N LEU A 239 15.61 -9.10 11.93
CA LEU A 239 16.80 -9.86 11.62
C LEU A 239 17.60 -10.13 12.89
N ARG A 240 18.15 -11.34 13.01
CA ARG A 240 19.08 -11.72 14.08
C ARG A 240 20.37 -10.91 14.04
N ARG A 241 20.74 -10.41 12.86
CA ARG A 241 21.92 -9.56 12.64
C ARG A 241 21.52 -8.35 11.82
N PRO A 242 21.95 -7.13 12.20
CA PRO A 242 21.74 -5.96 11.37
C PRO A 242 22.42 -6.15 10.01
N ARG A 243 21.69 -5.84 8.94
CA ARG A 243 22.27 -5.76 7.59
C ARG A 243 22.69 -4.35 7.27
N HIS A 244 23.42 -4.18 6.16
CA HIS A 244 23.70 -2.85 5.63
C HIS A 244 22.38 -2.13 5.28
N ALA A 245 22.16 -0.98 5.92
CA ALA A 245 21.01 -0.14 5.65
C ALA A 245 20.99 0.30 4.19
N ARG A 246 19.80 0.30 3.57
CA ARG A 246 19.67 0.89 2.24
C ARG A 246 19.69 2.40 2.41
N HIS A 247 20.59 3.10 1.73
CA HIS A 247 20.61 4.55 1.77
C HIS A 247 19.30 5.12 1.20
N LEU A 248 18.59 5.91 2.01
CA LEU A 248 17.46 6.71 1.57
C LEU A 248 17.92 8.14 1.29
N SER A 249 17.85 8.57 0.03
CA SER A 249 18.25 9.94 -0.31
C SER A 249 17.25 10.96 0.26
N LYS A 250 17.73 12.12 0.71
CA LYS A 250 16.88 13.23 1.16
C LYS A 250 15.88 13.68 0.08
N ALA A 251 16.26 13.57 -1.19
CA ALA A 251 15.39 13.89 -2.32
C ALA A 251 14.20 12.91 -2.43
N GLU A 252 14.42 11.63 -2.16
CA GLU A 252 13.38 10.61 -2.14
C GLU A 252 12.41 10.84 -0.98
N ALA A 253 12.92 11.04 0.24
CA ALA A 253 12.10 11.40 1.40
C ALA A 253 11.25 12.67 1.14
N ARG A 254 11.86 13.72 0.58
CA ARG A 254 11.14 14.93 0.15
C ARG A 254 10.07 14.64 -0.90
N SER A 255 10.36 13.78 -1.87
CA SER A 255 9.41 13.40 -2.91
C SER A 255 8.17 12.70 -2.33
N VAL A 256 8.37 11.83 -1.33
CA VAL A 256 7.27 11.18 -0.59
C VAL A 256 6.41 12.23 0.12
N LEU A 257 7.02 13.14 0.88
CA LEU A 257 6.30 14.24 1.55
C LEU A 257 5.56 15.14 0.56
N ALA A 258 6.16 15.42 -0.60
CA ALA A 258 5.60 16.29 -1.61
C ALA A 258 4.30 15.76 -2.24
N LYS A 259 4.07 14.44 -2.21
CA LYS A 259 2.83 13.82 -2.72
C LYS A 259 1.60 14.32 -1.95
N ASP A 260 1.71 14.43 -0.62
CA ASP A 260 0.60 14.76 0.27
C ASP A 260 0.81 16.04 1.10
N ALA A 261 1.83 16.85 0.80
CA ALA A 261 2.14 18.10 1.51
C ALA A 261 0.92 19.04 1.66
N ARG A 262 0.08 19.17 0.63
CA ARG A 262 -1.14 20.00 0.69
C ARG A 262 -2.19 19.44 1.64
N TRP A 263 -2.33 18.12 1.68
CA TRP A 263 -3.25 17.47 2.62
C TRP A 263 -2.74 17.66 4.05
N LEU A 264 -1.43 17.44 4.26
CA LEU A 264 -0.79 17.62 5.57
C LEU A 264 -0.95 19.07 6.06
N LEU A 265 -0.81 20.05 5.17
CA LEU A 265 -1.04 21.47 5.49
C LEU A 265 -2.48 21.73 5.92
N ALA A 266 -3.46 21.21 5.19
CA ALA A 266 -4.88 21.33 5.55
C ALA A 266 -5.16 20.69 6.91
N GLU A 267 -4.58 19.51 7.19
CA GLU A 267 -4.75 18.82 8.47
C GLU A 267 -4.15 19.64 9.63
N GLN A 268 -2.93 20.17 9.50
CA GLN A 268 -2.27 20.98 10.53
C GLN A 268 -3.01 22.30 10.80
N LEU A 269 -3.52 22.96 9.76
CA LEU A 269 -4.38 24.14 9.90
C LEU A 269 -5.73 23.81 10.56
N GLY A 270 -6.27 22.63 10.28
CA GLY A 270 -7.53 22.13 10.86
C GLY A 270 -7.43 21.69 12.33
N ARG A 271 -6.21 21.40 12.81
CA ARG A 271 -5.89 21.14 14.23
C ARG A 271 -5.90 22.43 15.04
N ARG A 272 -6.19 22.31 16.34
CA ARG A 272 -6.02 23.42 17.29
C ARG A 272 -4.54 23.79 17.37
N ALA A 273 -4.23 25.06 17.64
CA ALA A 273 -2.86 25.57 17.60
C ALA A 273 -1.89 24.81 18.53
N ASP A 274 -2.37 24.40 19.70
CA ASP A 274 -1.67 23.60 20.71
C ASP A 274 -1.45 22.13 20.31
N LYS A 275 -2.18 21.64 19.30
CA LYS A 275 -2.10 20.26 18.80
C LYS A 275 -1.40 20.12 17.45
N ARG A 276 -0.83 21.22 16.95
CA ARG A 276 -0.05 21.21 15.71
C ARG A 276 1.29 20.54 15.97
N THR A 277 1.71 19.72 15.02
CA THR A 277 2.98 18.98 15.11
C THR A 277 4.03 19.48 14.14
N LEU A 278 3.65 20.31 13.16
CA LEU A 278 4.58 20.91 12.21
C LEU A 278 4.46 22.43 12.18
N SER A 279 5.57 23.09 11.88
CA SER A 279 5.59 24.50 11.55
C SER A 279 4.74 24.75 10.30
N VAL A 280 3.57 25.36 10.49
CA VAL A 280 2.63 25.66 9.40
C VAL A 280 3.30 26.60 8.38
N TYR A 281 4.13 27.54 8.86
CA TYR A 281 4.91 28.43 8.01
C TYR A 281 5.86 27.66 7.09
N ALA A 282 6.68 26.75 7.65
CA ALA A 282 7.60 25.93 6.87
C ALA A 282 6.86 25.03 5.86
N LEU A 283 5.71 24.49 6.26
CA LEU A 283 4.88 23.65 5.40
C LEU A 283 4.21 24.44 4.25
N CYS A 284 3.79 25.67 4.50
CA CYS A 284 3.31 26.60 3.46
C CYS A 284 4.41 26.91 2.43
N ARG A 285 5.62 27.20 2.91
CA ARG A 285 6.79 27.42 2.04
C ARG A 285 7.09 26.18 1.19
N PHE A 286 7.10 25.00 1.79
CA PHE A 286 7.33 23.75 1.07
C PHE A 286 6.25 23.47 0.00
N CYS A 287 4.97 23.66 0.33
CA CYS A 287 3.88 23.55 -0.64
C CYS A 287 4.05 24.49 -1.84
N SER A 288 4.59 25.69 -1.59
CA SER A 288 4.88 26.70 -2.61
C SER A 288 6.03 26.28 -3.52
N GLU A 289 7.09 25.75 -2.94
CA GLU A 289 8.23 25.18 -3.68
C GLU A 289 7.79 24.04 -4.61
N ILE A 290 6.96 23.12 -4.12
CA ILE A 290 6.39 22.02 -4.92
C ILE A 290 5.53 22.56 -6.07
N ALA A 291 4.69 23.56 -5.81
CA ALA A 291 3.85 24.17 -6.84
C ALA A 291 4.70 24.78 -7.97
N ARG A 292 5.79 25.47 -7.60
CA ARG A 292 6.76 26.04 -8.54
C ARG A 292 7.46 24.95 -9.36
N MET A 293 7.93 23.87 -8.72
CA MET A 293 8.56 22.74 -9.41
C MET A 293 7.60 22.06 -10.41
N LYS A 294 6.32 21.90 -10.07
CA LYS A 294 5.32 21.34 -10.99
C LYS A 294 5.06 22.23 -12.21
N GLN A 295 5.07 23.56 -12.02
CA GLN A 295 4.95 24.50 -13.14
C GLN A 295 6.15 24.41 -14.09
N TRP A 296 7.34 24.10 -13.57
CA TRP A 296 8.55 23.89 -14.36
C TRP A 296 8.58 22.55 -15.10
N ASN A 297 7.93 21.50 -14.59
CA ASN A 297 7.89 20.22 -15.32
C ASN A 297 7.04 20.29 -16.61
N GLY A 298 6.23 21.34 -16.80
CA GLY A 298 5.47 21.58 -18.03
C GLY A 298 6.06 22.63 -18.98
N ARG A 299 7.12 23.34 -18.60
CA ARG A 299 7.75 24.41 -19.40
C ARG A 299 9.27 24.27 -19.33
N ARG A 300 10.01 24.48 -20.43
CA ARG A 300 11.49 24.41 -20.44
C ARG A 300 12.07 25.13 -19.22
N ARG A 301 13.03 24.50 -18.51
CA ARG A 301 13.71 25.09 -17.34
C ARG A 301 14.18 26.52 -17.69
N PRO A 302 13.83 27.55 -16.89
CA PRO A 302 14.34 28.90 -17.11
C PRO A 302 15.87 28.87 -17.18
N ARG A 303 16.46 29.67 -18.05
CA ARG A 303 17.93 29.80 -18.10
C ARG A 303 18.40 30.40 -16.77
N VAL A 304 19.52 29.87 -16.27
CA VAL A 304 20.19 30.36 -15.05
C VAL A 304 20.40 31.87 -15.21
N GLY A 305 19.63 32.68 -14.48
CA GLY A 305 19.61 34.15 -14.60
C GLY A 305 18.22 34.81 -14.43
N GLU A 306 17.13 34.14 -14.83
CA GLU A 306 15.76 34.71 -14.73
C GLU A 306 15.08 34.49 -13.37
N VAL A 307 15.77 33.85 -12.42
CA VAL A 307 15.18 33.36 -11.15
C VAL A 307 14.93 34.49 -10.15
N SER A 308 15.63 35.62 -10.26
CA SER A 308 15.64 36.68 -9.24
C SER A 308 14.37 37.54 -9.19
N ALA A 309 13.66 37.72 -10.31
CA ALA A 309 12.45 38.57 -10.35
C ALA A 309 11.17 37.84 -9.91
N MET A 310 11.10 36.51 -10.07
CA MET A 310 9.98 35.70 -9.58
C MET A 310 10.07 35.39 -8.07
N ALA A 311 11.24 35.56 -7.47
CA ALA A 311 11.50 35.30 -6.06
C ALA A 311 11.01 36.40 -5.10
N LEU A 312 10.24 37.39 -5.55
CA LEU A 312 9.64 38.42 -4.69
C LEU A 312 8.10 38.42 -4.67
N GLN A 313 7.42 37.62 -5.51
CA GLN A 313 5.97 37.32 -5.37
C GLN A 313 5.71 36.13 -4.42
N VAL A 314 6.64 35.89 -3.48
CA VAL A 314 6.85 34.63 -2.73
C VAL A 314 5.68 34.19 -1.83
N PHE A 315 4.74 35.07 -1.50
CA PHE A 315 3.60 34.73 -0.64
C PHE A 315 2.25 34.77 -1.36
N GLY A 316 2.21 35.08 -2.66
CA GLY A 316 0.98 35.08 -3.46
C GLY A 316 0.52 33.68 -3.90
N VAL A 317 0.85 32.64 -3.14
CA VAL A 317 0.68 31.26 -3.61
C VAL A 317 -0.76 30.84 -3.46
N ASN A 318 -1.41 30.63 -4.60
CA ASN A 318 -2.75 30.06 -4.72
C ASN A 318 -2.71 28.56 -4.36
N ILE A 319 -2.45 28.25 -3.08
CA ILE A 319 -2.54 26.90 -2.54
C ILE A 319 -4.02 26.55 -2.48
N ASN A 320 -4.50 25.82 -3.48
CA ASN A 320 -5.86 25.32 -3.48
C ASN A 320 -5.99 24.14 -2.53
N LEU A 321 -6.43 24.41 -1.30
CA LEU A 321 -6.77 23.40 -0.29
C LEU A 321 -8.18 22.82 -0.51
N ASN A 322 -8.89 23.21 -1.58
CA ASN A 322 -10.31 22.95 -1.67
C ASN A 322 -10.73 21.48 -1.80
N LYS A 323 -9.75 20.62 -2.06
CA LYS A 323 -9.98 19.19 -2.22
C LYS A 323 -9.97 18.42 -0.88
N TYR A 324 -9.52 19.05 0.20
CA TYR A 324 -9.19 18.34 1.44
C TYR A 324 -10.11 18.72 2.62
N TYR A 325 -11.29 19.25 2.33
CA TYR A 325 -12.18 19.79 3.36
C TYR A 325 -12.88 18.71 4.19
N ARG A 326 -12.95 18.97 5.50
CA ARG A 326 -13.68 18.18 6.48
C ARG A 326 -14.56 19.02 7.41
N LYS A 327 -14.74 20.33 7.14
CA LYS A 327 -15.31 21.28 8.13
C LYS A 327 -16.16 22.42 7.55
N GLY A 328 -16.68 22.30 6.32
CA GLY A 328 -17.57 23.33 5.74
C GLY A 328 -16.97 24.74 5.65
N LYS A 329 -15.63 24.86 5.70
CA LYS A 329 -14.95 26.15 5.59
C LYS A 329 -14.99 26.63 4.14
N THR A 330 -15.22 27.91 3.92
CA THR A 330 -15.20 28.49 2.57
C THR A 330 -13.77 28.73 2.09
N LYS A 331 -13.58 28.86 0.77
CA LYS A 331 -12.27 29.21 0.18
C LYS A 331 -11.65 30.46 0.83
N ALA A 332 -12.48 31.46 1.14
CA ALA A 332 -12.04 32.71 1.78
C ALA A 332 -11.47 32.47 3.19
N GLN A 333 -12.11 31.62 3.98
CA GLN A 333 -11.62 31.29 5.34
C GLN A 333 -10.25 30.60 5.31
N TRP A 334 -9.98 29.75 4.32
CA TRP A 334 -8.64 29.16 4.17
C TRP A 334 -7.59 30.15 3.74
N GLN A 335 -7.95 31.09 2.86
CA GLN A 335 -7.03 32.15 2.48
C GLN A 335 -6.68 33.02 3.68
N GLU A 336 -7.65 33.30 4.56
CA GLU A 336 -7.39 34.03 5.81
C GLU A 336 -6.51 33.24 6.78
N GLU A 337 -6.79 31.95 6.99
CA GLU A 337 -5.96 31.10 7.86
C GLU A 337 -4.54 30.91 7.31
N LEU A 338 -4.40 30.74 5.99
CA LEU A 338 -3.09 30.69 5.33
C LEU A 338 -2.35 32.01 5.49
N LYS A 339 -3.03 33.15 5.32
CA LYS A 339 -2.43 34.47 5.50
C LYS A 339 -1.91 34.62 6.93
N ARG A 340 -2.75 34.31 7.93
CA ARG A 340 -2.39 34.35 9.35
C ARG A 340 -1.24 33.40 9.71
N ALA A 341 -1.20 32.22 9.10
CA ALA A 341 -0.14 31.24 9.35
C ALA A 341 1.15 31.49 8.54
N SER A 342 1.07 32.33 7.51
CA SER A 342 2.23 32.73 6.69
C SER A 342 3.00 33.91 7.25
N GLU A 343 2.47 34.57 8.27
CA GLU A 343 3.18 35.64 8.97
C GLU A 343 4.40 35.05 9.70
N PRO A 344 5.61 35.60 9.50
CA PRO A 344 6.81 35.10 10.16
C PRO A 344 6.63 35.16 11.67
N ILE A 345 6.93 34.05 12.35
CA ILE A 345 7.06 34.08 13.80
C ILE A 345 8.30 34.94 14.10
N PRO A 346 8.20 35.98 14.95
CA PRO A 346 9.36 36.81 15.29
C PRO A 346 10.49 35.92 15.79
N ALA A 347 11.69 36.11 15.24
CA ALA A 347 12.86 35.31 15.53
C ALA A 347 13.15 35.36 17.04
N VAL A 348 12.77 34.30 17.75
CA VAL A 348 13.29 34.02 19.08
C VAL A 348 14.72 33.54 18.84
N SER A 349 15.68 34.17 19.50
CA SER A 349 17.11 33.86 19.40
C SER A 349 17.34 32.34 19.35
N GLU A 350 17.94 31.86 18.26
CA GLU A 350 18.17 30.45 17.97
C GLU A 350 18.79 29.75 19.19
N PRO A 351 18.07 28.83 19.86
CA PRO A 351 18.71 27.89 20.76
C PRO A 351 19.57 26.95 19.91
N GLU A 352 20.78 26.70 20.37
CA GLU A 352 21.75 25.78 19.75
C GLU A 352 21.09 24.39 19.61
N GLN A 353 20.67 24.04 18.39
CA GLN A 353 19.95 22.79 18.09
C GLN A 353 20.91 21.61 18.28
N THR A 354 20.83 20.97 19.45
CA THR A 354 21.36 19.63 19.65
C THR A 354 20.37 18.66 19.01
N LEU A 355 20.71 18.14 17.82
CA LEU A 355 20.01 16.99 17.26
C LEU A 355 20.05 15.87 18.31
N PRO A 356 18.91 15.24 18.64
CA PRO A 356 18.93 14.16 19.61
C PRO A 356 19.82 13.04 19.08
N GLU A 357 20.87 12.73 19.83
CA GLU A 357 21.82 11.65 19.58
C GLU A 357 21.10 10.32 19.83
N ILE A 358 20.25 9.91 18.89
CA ILE A 358 19.46 8.67 19.05
C ILE A 358 20.28 7.45 18.64
N LEU A 359 21.35 7.58 17.86
CA LEU A 359 22.19 6.44 17.49
C LEU A 359 23.68 6.79 17.30
N PRO A 360 24.58 5.84 17.57
CA PRO A 360 25.99 5.98 17.22
C PRO A 360 26.09 6.26 15.73
N VAL A 361 26.75 7.37 15.39
CA VAL A 361 27.19 7.65 14.02
C VAL A 361 27.97 6.43 13.56
N TYR A 362 27.39 5.64 12.65
CA TYR A 362 28.14 4.63 11.93
C TYR A 362 29.18 5.37 11.11
N HIS A 363 30.38 5.47 11.66
CA HIS A 363 31.57 5.74 10.88
C HIS A 363 31.61 4.67 9.81
N TYR A 364 31.48 5.08 8.55
CA TYR A 364 31.90 4.22 7.45
C TYR A 364 33.34 3.86 7.75
N ASP A 365 33.59 2.58 8.02
CA ASP A 365 34.94 2.07 7.94
C ASP A 365 35.43 2.38 6.52
N ASP A 366 36.58 3.06 6.41
CA ASP A 366 37.30 3.38 5.18
C ASP A 366 37.81 2.10 4.45
N ASP A 367 37.12 0.97 4.62
CA ASP A 367 37.47 -0.35 4.11
C ASP A 367 37.11 -0.54 2.63
N MET A 368 36.55 0.49 1.98
CA MET A 368 36.52 0.58 0.51
C MET A 368 37.91 0.88 -0.10
N SER A 369 38.96 0.98 0.72
CA SER A 369 40.34 1.13 0.26
C SER A 369 41.15 -0.18 0.17
N GLN A 370 40.61 -1.33 0.63
CA GLN A 370 41.27 -2.62 0.45
C GLN A 370 40.66 -3.42 -0.71
N ALA A 371 41.50 -3.78 -1.67
CA ALA A 371 41.13 -4.62 -2.81
C ALA A 371 40.54 -5.95 -2.32
N SER A 372 39.41 -6.34 -2.93
CA SER A 372 38.68 -7.57 -2.64
C SER A 372 39.60 -8.76 -2.41
N THR A 373 39.59 -9.30 -1.20
CA THR A 373 40.17 -10.61 -0.92
C THR A 373 39.33 -11.69 -1.59
N SER A 374 40.01 -12.67 -2.17
CA SER A 374 39.46 -13.74 -2.97
C SER A 374 38.62 -14.74 -2.16
N ALA A 375 37.33 -14.82 -2.53
CA ALA A 375 36.46 -16.00 -2.53
C ALA A 375 36.47 -16.94 -1.30
N ALA A 376 35.48 -16.80 -0.42
CA ALA A 376 34.87 -17.95 0.24
C ALA A 376 33.78 -18.50 -0.71
N SER A 377 34.03 -19.68 -1.27
CA SER A 377 33.15 -20.36 -2.23
C SER A 377 32.35 -21.44 -1.50
N ASP A 378 31.05 -21.22 -1.32
CA ASP A 378 30.12 -22.26 -0.89
C ASP A 378 29.97 -23.32 -1.99
N ALA A 379 30.29 -24.57 -1.64
CA ALA A 379 30.54 -25.67 -2.57
C ALA A 379 29.38 -26.68 -2.65
N GLU A 380 28.12 -26.24 -2.65
CA GLU A 380 26.96 -27.15 -2.65
C GLU A 380 26.15 -27.18 -3.97
N ASP A 381 26.51 -26.39 -5.00
CA ASP A 381 25.78 -26.35 -6.29
C ASP A 381 26.67 -26.51 -7.55
N ALA A 382 27.82 -27.20 -7.41
CA ALA A 382 28.82 -27.32 -8.48
C ALA A 382 28.25 -27.86 -9.81
N TRP A 383 27.34 -28.85 -9.76
CA TRP A 383 26.76 -29.45 -10.96
C TRP A 383 25.67 -28.58 -11.64
N LYS A 384 24.93 -27.76 -10.87
CA LYS A 384 24.00 -26.76 -11.45
C LYS A 384 24.73 -25.58 -12.05
N SER A 385 25.85 -25.18 -11.44
CA SER A 385 26.72 -24.12 -11.94
C SER A 385 27.29 -24.50 -13.31
N ASP A 386 27.85 -25.70 -13.47
CA ASP A 386 28.44 -26.13 -14.75
C ASP A 386 27.42 -26.21 -15.89
N LEU A 387 26.21 -26.69 -15.62
CA LEU A 387 25.16 -26.74 -16.63
C LEU A 387 24.70 -25.33 -17.05
N ARG A 388 24.51 -24.42 -16.08
CA ARG A 388 24.19 -23.00 -16.37
C ARG A 388 25.29 -22.28 -17.13
N HIS A 389 26.55 -22.55 -16.82
CA HIS A 389 27.70 -21.97 -17.53
C HIS A 389 27.82 -22.53 -18.95
N SER A 390 27.54 -23.82 -19.16
CA SER A 390 27.56 -24.43 -20.50
C SER A 390 26.44 -23.91 -21.40
N ILE A 391 25.22 -23.78 -20.87
CA ILE A 391 24.07 -23.22 -21.60
C ILE A 391 24.30 -21.73 -21.87
N GLY A 392 24.77 -20.97 -20.89
CA GLY A 392 25.08 -19.54 -21.04
C GLY A 392 26.10 -19.24 -22.13
N ARG A 393 27.09 -20.12 -22.33
CA ARG A 393 28.07 -20.01 -23.44
C ARG A 393 27.49 -20.34 -24.81
N SER A 394 26.41 -21.12 -24.87
CA SER A 394 25.75 -21.49 -26.12
C SER A 394 24.71 -20.47 -26.59
N ILE A 395 24.31 -19.52 -25.73
CA ILE A 395 23.42 -18.41 -26.10
C ILE A 395 24.26 -17.33 -26.81
N PRO A 396 23.98 -17.01 -28.09
CA PRO A 396 24.60 -15.88 -28.76
C PRO A 396 24.47 -14.59 -27.94
N PRO A 397 25.52 -13.75 -27.85
CA PRO A 397 25.50 -12.54 -27.01
C PRO A 397 24.30 -11.60 -27.27
N TRP A 398 23.81 -11.58 -28.50
CA TRP A 398 22.67 -10.75 -28.88
C TRP A 398 21.32 -11.26 -28.33
N LEU A 399 21.20 -12.55 -28.00
CA LEU A 399 20.02 -13.13 -27.32
C LEU A 399 20.11 -12.97 -25.80
N ALA A 400 21.32 -12.84 -25.26
CA ALA A 400 21.55 -12.57 -23.84
C ALA A 400 21.24 -11.11 -23.45
N THR A 401 21.12 -10.22 -24.44
CA THR A 401 20.76 -8.82 -24.19
C THR A 401 19.24 -8.70 -24.14
N PRO A 402 18.64 -8.20 -23.04
CA PRO A 402 17.19 -8.05 -22.96
C PRO A 402 16.71 -7.14 -24.10
N PRO A 403 15.57 -7.46 -24.75
CA PRO A 403 15.06 -6.66 -25.85
C PRO A 403 14.83 -5.22 -25.37
N THR A 404 15.57 -4.28 -25.96
CA THR A 404 15.37 -2.86 -25.69
C THR A 404 14.10 -2.38 -26.38
N LEU A 405 13.28 -1.61 -25.66
CA LEU A 405 12.14 -0.94 -26.26
C LEU A 405 12.60 0.00 -27.40
N PRO A 406 11.76 0.24 -28.42
CA PRO A 406 12.07 1.19 -29.48
C PRO A 406 12.53 2.53 -28.90
N PRO A 407 13.60 3.14 -29.41
CA PRO A 407 13.98 4.50 -29.06
C PRO A 407 12.79 5.46 -29.14
N PRO A 408 12.69 6.47 -28.25
CA PRO A 408 11.62 7.45 -28.31
C PRO A 408 11.52 8.08 -29.71
N GLY A 409 10.34 7.98 -30.33
CA GLY A 409 10.09 8.49 -31.69
C GLY A 409 10.24 7.47 -32.81
N THR A 410 10.67 6.24 -32.50
CA THR A 410 10.62 5.11 -33.44
C THR A 410 9.50 4.16 -33.02
N PHE A 411 8.62 3.81 -33.96
CA PHE A 411 7.53 2.86 -33.72
C PHE A 411 7.87 1.46 -34.25
N THR A 412 9.14 1.18 -34.48
CA THR A 412 9.63 -0.09 -35.01
C THR A 412 10.56 -0.73 -33.99
N TRP A 413 10.25 -1.95 -33.59
CA TRP A 413 11.17 -2.81 -32.85
C TRP A 413 11.92 -3.68 -33.85
N ASN A 414 13.26 -3.74 -33.76
CA ASN A 414 14.08 -4.51 -34.69
C ASN A 414 14.86 -5.58 -33.93
N CYS A 415 14.81 -6.81 -34.43
CA CYS A 415 15.66 -7.92 -34.00
C CYS A 415 16.93 -7.97 -34.87
N ASN A 416 18.03 -8.47 -34.30
CA ASN A 416 19.29 -8.65 -35.03
C ASN A 416 19.21 -9.72 -36.13
N CYS A 417 18.16 -10.54 -36.18
CA CYS A 417 17.91 -11.49 -37.26
C CYS A 417 17.28 -10.84 -38.52
N GLY A 418 16.97 -9.54 -38.48
CA GLY A 418 16.30 -8.82 -39.57
C GLY A 418 14.77 -8.76 -39.46
N ASN A 419 14.16 -9.48 -38.52
CA ASN A 419 12.75 -9.30 -38.20
C ASN A 419 12.53 -7.95 -37.52
N HIS A 420 11.42 -7.30 -37.87
CA HIS A 420 10.99 -6.06 -37.24
C HIS A 420 9.49 -6.09 -37.00
N ILE A 421 9.06 -5.44 -35.92
CA ILE A 421 7.67 -5.25 -35.56
C ILE A 421 7.39 -3.75 -35.67
N ASP A 422 6.64 -3.34 -36.69
CA ASP A 422 6.04 -2.00 -36.72
C ASP A 422 4.86 -1.99 -35.75
N VAL A 423 5.05 -1.34 -34.61
CA VAL A 423 4.06 -1.24 -33.52
C VAL A 423 2.77 -0.58 -34.02
N LEU A 424 2.84 0.36 -34.97
CA LEU A 424 1.65 1.04 -35.51
C LEU A 424 0.86 0.13 -36.45
N GLU A 425 1.53 -0.61 -37.33
CA GLU A 425 0.84 -1.57 -38.22
C GLU A 425 0.30 -2.78 -37.47
N TRP A 426 1.07 -3.28 -36.51
CA TRP A 426 0.69 -4.40 -35.67
C TRP A 426 -0.57 -4.07 -34.83
N CYS A 427 -0.68 -2.85 -34.32
CA CYS A 427 -1.91 -2.38 -33.67
C CYS A 427 -3.12 -2.34 -34.61
N LYS A 428 -2.93 -2.01 -35.90
CA LYS A 428 -4.01 -1.97 -36.91
C LYS A 428 -4.51 -3.37 -37.29
N GLY A 429 -3.63 -4.37 -37.29
CA GLY A 429 -3.95 -5.76 -37.62
C GLY A 429 -4.72 -6.51 -36.53
N SER A 430 -4.62 -6.07 -35.27
CA SER A 430 -5.37 -6.67 -34.17
C SER A 430 -6.85 -6.26 -34.30
N LYS A 431 -7.71 -7.19 -34.74
CA LYS A 431 -9.17 -7.01 -34.87
C LYS A 431 -9.90 -6.85 -33.52
N ALA A 432 -9.24 -6.29 -32.50
CA ALA A 432 -9.94 -5.80 -31.34
C ALA A 432 -10.72 -4.56 -31.79
N ARG A 433 -12.03 -4.70 -31.99
CA ARG A 433 -12.95 -3.56 -32.08
C ARG A 433 -12.85 -2.74 -30.80
N THR A 434 -11.89 -1.84 -30.72
CA THR A 434 -11.85 -0.80 -29.70
C THR A 434 -12.82 0.27 -30.14
N HIS A 435 -14.06 0.17 -29.65
CA HIS A 435 -15.02 1.26 -29.72
C HIS A 435 -14.44 2.44 -28.91
N GLY A 436 -13.73 3.34 -29.59
CA GLY A 436 -13.40 4.68 -29.11
C GLY A 436 -12.74 4.75 -27.71
N THR A 437 -11.72 3.95 -27.44
CA THR A 437 -10.98 4.06 -26.17
C THR A 437 -9.77 4.98 -26.29
N THR A 438 -9.76 5.96 -25.39
CA THR A 438 -8.66 6.87 -25.06
C THR A 438 -7.50 6.11 -24.42
N LEU A 439 -6.34 6.77 -24.31
CA LEU A 439 -5.02 6.37 -23.76
C LEU A 439 -4.91 5.37 -22.57
N GLN A 440 -5.99 4.88 -21.97
CA GLN A 440 -5.98 3.87 -20.90
C GLN A 440 -5.65 2.44 -21.38
N ASP A 441 -5.66 2.15 -22.68
CA ASP A 441 -5.28 0.84 -23.23
C ASP A 441 -3.76 0.64 -23.45
N SER A 442 -2.93 1.60 -23.03
CA SER A 442 -1.47 1.54 -23.22
C SER A 442 -0.83 0.31 -22.59
N ASP A 443 -1.30 -0.10 -21.40
CA ASP A 443 -0.73 -1.24 -20.67
C ASP A 443 -1.08 -2.57 -21.34
N VAL A 444 -2.25 -2.67 -21.95
CA VAL A 444 -2.68 -3.88 -22.66
C VAL A 444 -1.92 -4.03 -23.96
N LEU A 445 -1.76 -2.94 -24.73
CA LEU A 445 -0.94 -2.92 -25.93
C LEU A 445 0.52 -3.23 -25.62
N PHE A 446 1.05 -2.67 -24.53
CA PHE A 446 2.42 -2.91 -24.08
C PHE A 446 2.64 -4.39 -23.71
N ARG A 447 1.73 -5.00 -22.93
CA ARG A 447 1.82 -6.44 -22.59
C ARG A 447 1.76 -7.33 -23.82
N ARG A 448 0.91 -7.01 -24.80
CA ARG A 448 0.83 -7.80 -26.03
C ARG A 448 2.10 -7.64 -26.87
N LEU A 449 2.68 -6.43 -26.94
CA LEU A 449 3.94 -6.19 -27.65
C LEU A 449 5.09 -6.97 -26.99
N LEU A 450 5.16 -6.95 -25.66
CA LEU A 450 6.13 -7.75 -24.91
C LEU A 450 5.95 -9.26 -25.18
N ARG A 451 4.70 -9.74 -25.27
CA ARG A 451 4.44 -11.13 -25.65
C ARG A 451 4.92 -11.43 -27.07
N ALA A 452 4.61 -10.59 -28.06
CA ALA A 452 5.08 -10.80 -29.43
C ALA A 452 6.61 -10.79 -29.56
N ILE A 453 7.30 -9.93 -28.80
CA ILE A 453 8.76 -9.93 -28.71
C ILE A 453 9.25 -11.21 -28.03
N SER A 454 8.61 -11.65 -26.94
CA SER A 454 8.94 -12.89 -26.23
C SER A 454 8.80 -14.10 -27.14
N ASP A 455 7.67 -14.25 -27.82
CA ASP A 455 7.38 -15.36 -28.74
C ASP A 455 8.47 -15.43 -29.84
N HIS A 456 8.88 -14.28 -30.38
CA HIS A 456 9.94 -14.23 -31.38
C HIS A 456 11.33 -14.60 -30.82
N TYR A 457 11.63 -14.27 -29.56
CA TYR A 457 12.87 -14.73 -28.91
C TYR A 457 12.84 -16.24 -28.63
N GLU A 458 11.67 -16.79 -28.30
CA GLU A 458 11.50 -18.23 -28.13
C GLU A 458 11.78 -18.99 -29.44
N GLU A 459 11.34 -18.47 -30.60
CA GLU A 459 11.69 -19.04 -31.91
C GLU A 459 13.22 -19.12 -32.13
N HIS A 460 13.97 -18.11 -31.71
CA HIS A 460 15.43 -18.13 -31.81
C HIS A 460 16.06 -19.17 -30.87
N LEU A 461 15.55 -19.27 -29.64
CA LEU A 461 16.01 -20.28 -28.68
C LEU A 461 15.69 -21.70 -29.14
N GLU A 462 14.59 -21.88 -29.87
CA GLU A 462 14.20 -23.14 -30.51
C GLU A 462 15.15 -23.50 -31.66
N GLN A 463 15.41 -22.55 -32.56
CA GLN A 463 16.32 -22.74 -33.70
C GLN A 463 17.76 -23.08 -33.28
N ILE A 464 18.22 -22.59 -32.13
CA ILE A 464 19.55 -22.88 -31.59
C ILE A 464 19.56 -24.21 -30.79
N GLY A 465 18.39 -24.85 -30.59
CA GLY A 465 18.25 -26.10 -29.85
C GLY A 465 18.48 -25.92 -28.34
N ILE A 466 18.25 -24.71 -27.82
CA ILE A 466 18.43 -24.40 -26.38
C ILE A 466 17.17 -24.80 -25.61
N LEU A 467 15.98 -24.60 -26.19
CA LEU A 467 14.72 -24.98 -25.54
C LEU A 467 14.65 -26.48 -25.21
N GLU A 468 15.16 -27.34 -26.08
CA GLU A 468 15.25 -28.79 -25.83
C GLU A 468 16.18 -29.13 -24.65
N LYS A 469 17.26 -28.35 -24.48
CA LYS A 469 18.22 -28.53 -23.37
C LYS A 469 17.71 -27.98 -22.05
N VAL A 470 16.81 -26.99 -22.08
CA VAL A 470 16.26 -26.33 -20.89
C VAL A 470 14.93 -26.95 -20.45
N SER A 471 14.19 -27.61 -21.34
CA SER A 471 12.91 -28.29 -21.04
C SER A 471 12.96 -29.24 -19.82
N PRO A 472 14.01 -30.06 -19.60
CA PRO A 472 14.12 -30.90 -18.40
C PRO A 472 14.26 -30.11 -17.10
N LEU A 473 14.84 -28.90 -17.16
CA LEU A 473 15.03 -28.02 -16.00
C LEU A 473 13.73 -27.28 -15.63
N ILE A 474 12.91 -26.94 -16.63
CA ILE A 474 11.61 -26.29 -16.42
C ILE A 474 10.59 -27.28 -15.85
N ALA A 475 10.63 -28.56 -16.27
CA ALA A 475 9.77 -29.61 -15.74
C ALA A 475 9.95 -29.86 -14.22
N LEU A 476 11.12 -29.53 -13.67
CA LEU A 476 11.43 -29.56 -12.23
C LEU A 476 10.98 -28.28 -11.49
N SER A 477 10.54 -27.24 -12.20
CA SER A 477 10.26 -25.90 -11.68
C SER A 477 8.82 -25.43 -11.95
N ILE A 478 7.88 -26.34 -12.22
CA ILE A 478 6.50 -25.96 -12.53
C ILE A 478 5.77 -25.51 -11.26
N TYR A 479 5.91 -24.23 -10.92
CA TYR A 479 4.82 -23.33 -10.55
C TYR A 479 5.25 -21.88 -10.85
N GLY A 480 4.67 -21.32 -11.92
CA GLY A 480 4.52 -19.87 -12.09
C GLY A 480 5.58 -19.17 -12.94
N ASP A 481 5.09 -18.61 -14.06
CA ASP A 481 5.59 -17.45 -14.80
C ASP A 481 6.96 -16.89 -14.40
N VAL A 482 7.89 -16.85 -15.37
CA VAL A 482 8.95 -15.84 -15.61
C VAL A 482 10.19 -16.52 -16.20
N LEU A 483 10.33 -16.46 -17.52
CA LEU A 483 11.57 -16.84 -18.22
C LEU A 483 12.51 -15.64 -18.46
N PHE A 484 12.06 -14.41 -18.17
CA PHE A 484 12.83 -13.18 -18.48
C PHE A 484 13.46 -12.44 -17.29
N CYS A 485 13.16 -12.77 -16.03
CA CYS A 485 13.79 -12.06 -14.89
C CYS A 485 15.06 -12.71 -14.34
N THR A 486 15.45 -13.90 -14.80
CA THR A 486 16.56 -14.66 -14.19
C THR A 486 17.93 -14.47 -14.86
N PHE A 487 18.01 -13.71 -15.97
CA PHE A 487 19.29 -13.46 -16.66
C PHE A 487 19.85 -12.03 -16.53
N SER A 488 19.20 -11.13 -15.81
CA SER A 488 19.73 -9.78 -15.55
C SER A 488 20.30 -9.67 -14.14
N SER A 489 21.57 -10.03 -13.98
CA SER A 489 22.38 -9.52 -12.87
C SER A 489 23.85 -9.44 -13.25
N ARG A 490 24.45 -8.28 -12.94
CA ARG A 490 25.87 -7.88 -13.07
C ARG A 490 26.29 -7.30 -14.42
N SER A 491 26.14 -5.99 -14.53
CA SER A 491 27.16 -5.07 -15.05
C SER A 491 27.30 -3.91 -14.10
#